data_AF-A0A960XKS4-F1
#
_entry.id   AF-A0A960XKS4-F1
#
_cell.length_a   1.000
_cell.length_b   1.000
_cell.length_c   1.000
_cell.angle_alpha   90.00
_cell.angle_beta   90.00
_cell.angle_gamma   90.00
#
_symmetry.space_group_name_H-M   'P 1'
#
loop_
_entity.id
_entity.type
_entity.pdbx_description
1 polymer ?
#
loop_
_entity_poly.entity_id
_entity_poly.type
_entity_poly.pdbx_seq_one_letter_code
_entity_poly.pdbx_strand_id
1 'polypeptide(L)'
;MNRLPGPVMTVDPKSLTEEFLARLGFPATVAEQPCEDGGMLLNIETEDAGRLIGRQGKTLLEIQYLINRMIYTADASHPRVSLDVGGYRSQIQEARVAEAKAAAE
;
A
#
# COMPACT_ATOMS: atom_id res chain seq x y z
N MET A 1 -7.39 28.20 -13.40
CA MET A 1 -6.79 28.31 -12.05
C MET A 1 -5.47 27.55 -12.03
N ASN A 2 -4.34 28.25 -12.13
CA ASN A 2 -3.02 27.63 -11.96
C ASN A 2 -2.66 27.73 -10.46
N ARG A 3 -2.77 26.64 -9.70
CA ARG A 3 -2.23 26.62 -8.33
C ARG A 3 -0.71 26.75 -8.44
N LEU A 4 -0.14 27.75 -7.78
CA LEU A 4 1.29 27.83 -7.52
C LEU A 4 1.73 26.51 -6.86
N PRO A 5 2.87 25.92 -7.25
CA PRO A 5 3.39 24.76 -6.55
C PRO A 5 3.63 25.18 -5.09
N GLY A 6 2.94 24.50 -4.17
CA GLY A 6 3.24 24.62 -2.75
C GLY A 6 4.69 24.18 -2.49
N PRO A 7 5.23 24.43 -1.29
CA PRO A 7 6.54 23.95 -0.92
C PRO A 7 6.61 22.44 -1.21
N VAL A 8 7.56 22.04 -2.06
CA VAL A 8 7.82 20.63 -2.38
C VAL A 8 8.37 19.99 -1.11
N MET A 9 7.49 19.47 -0.26
CA MET A 9 7.90 18.50 0.75
C MET A 9 8.15 17.21 -0.01
N THR A 10 9.42 16.87 -0.22
CA THR A 10 9.82 15.53 -0.66
C THR A 10 9.42 14.54 0.43
N VAL A 11 8.21 14.00 0.35
CA VAL A 11 7.72 12.99 1.27
C VAL A 11 8.16 11.65 0.74
N ASP A 12 9.08 11.03 1.46
CA ASP A 12 9.53 9.67 1.19
C ASP A 12 8.38 8.68 1.50
N PRO A 13 7.85 7.94 0.51
CA PRO A 13 6.69 7.08 0.70
C PRO A 13 6.88 6.00 1.76
N LYS A 14 8.09 5.44 1.82
CA LYS A 14 8.47 4.44 2.81
C LYS A 14 8.37 5.00 4.22
N SER A 15 9.11 6.09 4.49
CA SER A 15 9.15 6.72 5.81
C SER A 15 7.77 7.18 6.27
N LEU A 16 6.98 7.76 5.36
CA LEU A 16 5.59 8.14 5.63
C LEU A 16 4.75 6.94 6.06
N THR A 17 4.85 5.83 5.33
CA THR A 17 4.05 4.62 5.58
C THR A 17 4.44 3.98 6.90
N GLU A 18 5.75 3.85 7.19
CA GLU A 18 6.25 3.33 8.46
C GLU A 18 5.76 4.18 9.65
N GLU A 19 5.87 5.51 9.56
CA GLU A 19 5.42 6.41 10.62
C GLU A 19 3.89 6.36 10.80
N PHE A 20 3.13 6.33 9.71
CA PHE A 20 1.68 6.24 9.74
C PHE A 20 1.22 4.96 10.42
N LEU A 21 1.81 3.82 10.06
CA LEU A 21 1.47 2.52 10.64
C LEU A 21 1.87 2.44 12.12
N ALA A 22 3.06 2.95 12.48
CA ALA A 22 3.50 3.03 13.87
C ALA A 22 2.53 3.86 14.73
N ARG A 23 2.05 5.01 14.23
CA ARG A 23 1.05 5.85 14.92
C ARG A 23 -0.31 5.18 15.09
N LEU A 24 -0.67 4.26 14.18
CA LEU A 24 -1.88 3.44 14.28
C LEU A 24 -1.71 2.22 15.22
N GLY A 25 -0.52 1.98 15.76
CA GLY A 25 -0.22 0.83 16.62
C GLY A 25 0.14 -0.44 15.84
N PHE A 26 0.56 -0.30 14.59
CA PHE A 26 1.06 -1.38 13.74
C PHE A 26 2.55 -1.14 13.43
N PRO A 27 3.48 -1.52 14.32
CA PRO A 27 4.90 -1.47 13.98
C PRO A 27 5.15 -2.37 12.76
N ALA A 28 5.77 -1.79 11.73
CA ALA A 28 5.96 -2.46 10.45
C ALA A 28 7.26 -2.02 9.79
N THR A 29 7.87 -2.93 9.04
CA THR A 29 9.01 -2.66 8.15
C THR A 29 8.50 -2.53 6.73
N VAL A 30 8.97 -1.51 6.00
CA VAL A 30 8.55 -1.29 4.62
C VAL A 30 9.73 -1.42 3.65
N ALA A 31 9.55 -2.21 2.60
CA ALA A 31 10.48 -2.35 1.49
C ALA A 31 9.87 -1.78 0.21
N GLU A 32 10.64 -0.94 -0.49
CA GLU A 32 10.25 -0.33 -1.74
C GLU A 32 10.64 -1.20 -2.93
N GLN A 33 9.71 -1.39 -3.85
CA GLN A 33 9.92 -2.11 -5.09
C GLN A 33 9.32 -1.32 -6.25
N PRO A 34 10.11 -0.88 -7.24
CA PRO A 34 9.57 -0.24 -8.43
C PRO A 34 8.74 -1.25 -9.25
N CYS A 35 7.62 -0.78 -9.80
CA CYS A 35 6.76 -1.58 -10.66
C CYS A 35 6.97 -1.20 -12.14
N GLU A 36 6.71 -2.16 -13.03
CA GLU A 36 6.90 -2.01 -14.48
C GLU A 36 5.97 -0.95 -15.11
N ASP A 37 4.83 -0.68 -14.47
CA ASP A 37 3.86 0.37 -14.86
C ASP A 37 4.25 1.78 -14.40
N GLY A 38 5.46 1.94 -13.83
CA GLY A 38 5.96 3.22 -13.32
C GLY A 38 5.41 3.59 -11.93
N GLY A 39 4.67 2.68 -11.29
CA GLY A 39 4.28 2.79 -9.89
C GLY A 39 5.37 2.32 -8.93
N MET A 40 5.09 2.44 -7.64
CA MET A 40 5.93 1.90 -6.58
C MET A 40 5.11 0.99 -5.67
N LEU A 41 5.61 -0.21 -5.39
CA LEU A 41 5.06 -1.14 -4.42
C LEU A 41 5.80 -1.00 -3.10
N LEU A 42 5.04 -0.84 -2.02
CA LEU A 42 5.53 -0.93 -0.65
C LEU A 42 5.12 -2.27 -0.07
N ASN A 43 6.10 -3.14 0.11
CA ASN A 43 5.93 -4.41 0.82
C ASN A 43 6.06 -4.16 2.31
N ILE A 44 4.99 -4.46 3.05
CA ILE A 44 4.85 -4.21 4.48
C ILE A 44 4.97 -5.55 5.21
N GLU A 45 5.91 -5.62 6.15
CA GLU A 45 6.07 -6.73 7.08
C GLU A 45 5.69 -6.28 8.49
N THR A 46 4.76 -6.99 9.12
CA THR A 46 4.28 -6.69 10.47
C THR A 46 3.74 -7.95 11.14
N GLU A 47 3.84 -8.04 12.47
CA GLU A 47 3.29 -9.14 13.26
C GLU A 47 1.75 -9.16 13.24
N ASP A 48 1.12 -8.00 13.02
CA ASP A 48 -0.34 -7.81 13.05
C ASP A 48 -0.98 -7.83 11.64
N ALA A 49 -0.38 -8.56 10.69
CA ALA A 49 -0.76 -8.51 9.26
C ALA A 49 -2.27 -8.69 9.03
N GLY A 50 -2.91 -9.66 9.69
CA GLY A 50 -4.35 -9.91 9.53
C GLY A 50 -5.24 -8.74 9.96
N ARG A 51 -4.86 -8.01 11.02
CA ARG A 51 -5.59 -6.82 11.49
C ARG A 51 -5.37 -5.64 10.55
N LEU A 52 -4.16 -5.47 10.05
CA LEU A 52 -3.82 -4.43 9.09
C LEU A 52 -4.53 -4.63 7.74
N ILE A 53 -4.62 -5.87 7.27
CA ILE A 53 -5.36 -6.25 6.05
C ILE A 53 -6.86 -5.98 6.25
N GLY A 54 -7.40 -6.39 7.40
CA GLY A 54 -8.81 -6.26 7.73
C GLY A 54 -9.70 -7.19 6.88
N ARG A 55 -11.02 -7.09 7.09
CA ARG A 55 -11.98 -7.99 6.42
C ARG A 55 -11.94 -7.79 4.91
N GLN A 56 -11.65 -8.86 4.17
CA GLN A 56 -11.54 -8.85 2.70
C GLN A 56 -10.53 -7.82 2.17
N GLY A 57 -9.52 -7.43 2.96
CA GLY A 57 -8.53 -6.43 2.56
C GLY A 57 -9.01 -4.98 2.59
N LYS A 58 -10.21 -4.69 3.12
CA LYS A 58 -10.78 -3.33 3.10
C LYS A 58 -9.91 -2.32 3.85
N THR A 59 -9.37 -2.69 5.01
CA THR A 59 -8.53 -1.79 5.81
C THR A 59 -7.24 -1.43 5.07
N LEU A 60 -6.59 -2.41 4.45
CA LEU A 60 -5.42 -2.16 3.61
C LEU A 60 -5.71 -1.22 2.44
N LEU A 61 -6.87 -1.38 1.79
CA LEU A 61 -7.30 -0.50 0.69
C LEU A 61 -7.53 0.95 1.16
N GLU A 62 -8.15 1.13 2.32
CA GLU A 62 -8.40 2.44 2.92
C GLU A 62 -7.09 3.12 3.33
N ILE A 63 -6.16 2.37 3.94
CA ILE A 63 -4.83 2.88 4.29
C ILE A 63 -4.05 3.29 3.03
N GLN A 64 -4.05 2.46 1.99
CA GLN A 64 -3.42 2.79 0.71
C GLN A 64 -4.00 4.09 0.12
N TYR A 65 -5.32 4.27 0.20
CA TYR A 65 -5.96 5.50 -0.26
C TYR A 65 -5.46 6.73 0.51
N LEU A 66 -5.41 6.64 1.84
CA LEU A 66 -4.94 7.74 2.69
C LEU A 66 -3.47 8.09 2.43
N ILE A 67 -2.59 7.09 2.35
CA ILE A 67 -1.16 7.28 2.05
C ILE A 67 -0.99 7.96 0.69
N ASN A 68 -1.64 7.45 -0.36
CA ASN A 68 -1.59 8.09 -1.68
C ASN A 68 -2.12 9.53 -1.65
N ARG A 69 -3.15 9.81 -0.85
CA ARG A 69 -3.69 11.16 -0.72
C ARG A 69 -2.73 12.11 -0.01
N MET A 70 -2.03 11.64 1.01
CA MET A 70 -0.99 12.40 1.71
C MET A 70 0.19 12.70 0.78
N ILE A 71 0.71 11.68 0.08
CA ILE A 71 1.78 11.82 -0.91
C ILE A 71 1.37 12.82 -2.00
N TYR A 72 0.20 12.64 -2.62
CA TYR A 72 -0.29 13.54 -3.67
C TYR A 72 -0.45 15.00 -3.20
N THR A 73 -0.79 15.20 -1.92
CA THR A 73 -0.93 16.55 -1.36
C THR A 73 0.43 17.22 -1.16
N ALA A 74 1.48 16.45 -0.88
CA ALA A 74 2.85 16.94 -0.72
C ALA A 74 3.58 17.09 -2.07
N ASP A 75 3.42 16.10 -2.94
CA ASP A 75 3.99 16.04 -4.29
C ASP A 75 3.01 15.37 -5.27
N ALA A 76 2.36 16.18 -6.08
CA ALA A 76 1.40 15.71 -7.09
C ALA A 76 2.09 15.02 -8.29
N SER A 77 3.41 15.12 -8.42
CA SER A 77 4.19 14.48 -9.48
C SER A 77 4.69 13.08 -9.09
N HIS A 78 4.59 12.72 -7.80
CA HIS A 78 5.06 11.45 -7.30
C HIS A 78 4.25 10.28 -7.91
N PRO A 79 4.90 9.18 -8.35
CA PRO A 79 4.21 8.00 -8.85
C PRO A 79 3.27 7.41 -7.78
N ARG A 80 2.20 6.76 -8.24
CA ARG A 80 1.23 6.14 -7.34
C ARG A 80 1.88 4.99 -6.58
N VAL A 81 1.53 4.87 -5.31
CA VAL A 81 2.03 3.83 -4.43
C VAL A 81 0.97 2.74 -4.22
N SER A 82 1.38 1.48 -4.32
CA SER A 82 0.60 0.32 -3.95
C SER A 82 1.14 -0.27 -2.65
N LEU A 83 0.26 -0.74 -1.77
CA LEU A 83 0.65 -1.41 -0.53
C LEU A 83 0.35 -2.91 -0.65
N ASP A 84 1.30 -3.74 -0.21
CA ASP A 84 1.09 -5.18 0.02
C ASP A 84 1.57 -5.56 1.41
N VAL A 85 0.87 -6.47 2.08
CA VAL A 85 1.22 -6.94 3.43
C VAL A 85 1.50 -8.43 3.36
N GLY A 86 2.75 -8.82 3.59
CA GLY A 86 3.15 -10.23 3.69
C GLY A 86 2.75 -11.14 2.51
N GLY A 87 2.67 -10.61 1.28
CA GLY A 87 2.26 -11.39 0.10
C GLY A 87 0.77 -11.74 0.07
N TYR A 88 -0.07 -11.04 0.84
CA TYR A 88 -1.51 -11.28 0.91
C TYR A 88 -2.17 -11.28 -0.47
N ARG A 89 -1.75 -10.38 -1.37
CA ARG A 89 -2.31 -10.34 -2.73
C ARG A 89 -2.02 -11.61 -3.52
N SER A 90 -0.83 -12.20 -3.36
CA SER A 90 -0.46 -13.46 -4.00
C SER A 90 -1.27 -14.63 -3.44
N GLN A 91 -1.44 -14.69 -2.11
CA GLN A 91 -2.22 -15.77 -1.46
C GLN A 91 -3.70 -15.75 -1.88
N ILE A 92 -4.30 -14.56 -2.03
CA ILE A 92 -5.69 -14.44 -2.54
C ILE A 92 -5.79 -14.86 -4.00
N GLN A 93 -4.80 -14.54 -4.83
CA GLN A 93 -4.79 -14.92 -6.23
C GLN A 93 -4.69 -16.44 -6.40
N GLU A 94 -3.83 -17.10 -5.62
CA GLU A 94 -3.69 -18.55 -5.61
C GLU A 94 -4.98 -19.25 -5.15
N ALA A 95 -5.61 -18.75 -4.08
CA ALA A 95 -6.89 -19.29 -3.60
C ALA A 95 -7.99 -19.21 -4.66
N ARG A 96 -8.11 -18.08 -5.36
CA ARG A 96 -9.10 -17.89 -6.43
C ARG A 96 -8.88 -18.82 -7.62
N VAL A 97 -7.63 -19.05 -8.00
CA VAL A 97 -7.29 -19.99 -9.09
C VAL A 97 -7.57 -21.43 -8.67
N ALA A 98 -7.31 -21.78 -7.41
CA ALA A 98 -7.63 -23.11 -6.87
C ALA A 98 -9.14 -23.38 -6.85
N GLU A 99 -9.95 -22.42 -6.37
CA GLU A 99 -11.42 -22.53 -6.38
C GLU A 99 -11.98 -22.66 -7.80
N ALA A 100 -11.47 -21.87 -8.75
CA ALA A 100 -11.91 -21.94 -10.15
C ALA A 100 -11.58 -23.28 -10.81
N LYS A 101 -10.45 -23.91 -10.45
CA LYS A 101 -10.09 -25.25 -10.93
C LYS A 101 -10.98 -26.33 -10.31
N ALA A 102 -11.26 -26.24 -9.01
CA ALA A 102 -12.09 -27.22 -8.31
C ALA A 102 -13.57 -27.19 -8.73
N ALA A 103 -14.10 -26.04 -9.16
CA ALA A 103 -15.47 -25.93 -9.65
C ALA A 103 -15.65 -26.37 -11.12
N ALA A 104 -14.54 -26.61 -11.84
CA ALA A 104 -14.55 -27.08 -13.22
C ALA A 104 -14.41 -28.62 -13.33
N GLU A 105 -14.21 -29.31 -12.20
CA GLU A 105 -14.16 -30.77 -12.04
C GLU A 105 -15.48 -31.30 -11.49
#